data_AF-A0A829YJ18-F1
#
_entry.id   AF-A0A829YJ18-F1
#
_cell.length_a   1.000
_cell.length_b   1.000
_cell.length_c   1.000
_cell.angle_alpha   90.00
_cell.angle_beta   90.00
_cell.angle_gamma   90.00
#
_symmetry.space_group_name_H-M   'P 1'
#
loop_
_entity.id
_entity.type
_entity.pdbx_description
1 polymer ?
#
loop_
_entity_poly.entity_id
_entity_poly.type
_entity_poly.pdbx_seq_one_letter_code
_entity_poly.pdbx_strand_id
1 'polypeptide(L)'
;MDEARKLAHKIVDNRSPVALALARQMLYRNAAEPHPVEAHRIDSLGMFYTSIADGKEGVRAFLEKRAPEFQSRVSTDLPLFYKEWVSGP
;
A
#
# COMPACT_ATOMS: atom_id res chain seq x y z
N MET A 1 -2.54 20.30 17.67
CA MET A 1 -1.54 19.63 16.81
C MET A 1 -1.24 18.21 17.27
N ASP A 2 -1.28 17.91 18.57
CA ASP A 2 -0.91 16.58 19.09
C ASP A 2 -1.84 15.45 18.63
N GLU A 3 -3.16 15.68 18.62
CA GLU A 3 -4.12 14.66 18.16
C GLU A 3 -3.96 14.31 16.67
N ALA A 4 -3.67 15.30 15.82
CA ALA A 4 -3.39 15.05 14.40
C ALA A 4 -2.12 14.19 14.21
N ARG A 5 -1.07 14.44 15.00
CA ARG A 5 0.16 13.61 14.98
C ARG A 5 -0.11 12.20 15.50
N LYS A 6 -0.85 12.05 16.61
CA LYS A 6 -1.24 10.73 17.13
C LYS A 6 -2.01 9.92 16.08
N LEU A 7 -2.94 10.56 15.36
CA LEU A 7 -3.66 9.91 14.27
C LEU A 7 -2.73 9.50 13.13
N ALA A 8 -1.81 10.38 12.73
CA ALA A 8 -0.84 10.06 11.68
C ALA A 8 0.02 8.84 12.06
N HIS A 9 0.56 8.79 13.28
CA HIS A 9 1.33 7.66 13.78
C HIS A 9 0.55 6.34 13.80
N LYS A 10 -0.74 6.36 14.15
CA LYS A 10 -1.61 5.17 14.04
C LYS A 10 -1.72 4.62 12.62
N ILE A 11 -1.56 5.48 11.60
CA ILE A 11 -1.69 5.12 10.19
C ILE A 11 -0.35 4.67 9.62
N VAL A 12 0.76 5.30 9.99
CA VAL A 12 2.06 5.12 9.33
C VAL A 12 3.01 4.18 10.07
N ASP A 13 2.93 4.09 11.39
CA ASP A 13 3.88 3.30 12.18
C ASP A 13 3.70 1.80 11.87
N ASN A 14 4.82 1.10 11.64
CA ASN A 14 4.83 -0.33 11.29
C ASN A 14 3.96 -0.67 10.05
N ARG A 15 3.92 0.21 9.05
CA ARG A 15 3.24 -0.03 7.76
C ARG A 15 4.21 0.17 6.60
N SER A 16 4.05 -0.64 5.56
CA SER A 16 4.78 -0.47 4.30
C SER A 16 4.38 0.85 3.63
N PRO A 17 5.33 1.74 3.29
CA PRO A 17 5.03 2.97 2.57
C PRO A 17 4.34 2.72 1.22
N VAL A 18 4.82 1.72 0.46
CA VAL A 18 4.23 1.34 -0.84
C VAL A 18 2.83 0.77 -0.68
N ALA A 19 2.61 -0.15 0.28
CA ALA A 19 1.27 -0.71 0.51
C ALA A 19 0.27 0.37 0.94
N LEU A 20 0.69 1.32 1.80
CA LEU A 20 -0.16 2.43 2.23
C LEU A 20 -0.51 3.37 1.06
N ALA A 21 0.44 3.64 0.17
CA ALA A 21 0.20 4.43 -1.03
C ALA A 21 -0.83 3.77 -1.96
N LEU A 22 -0.71 2.46 -2.19
CA LEU A 22 -1.67 1.68 -2.98
C LEU A 22 -3.07 1.69 -2.34
N ALA A 23 -3.15 1.36 -1.04
CA ALA A 23 -4.42 1.34 -0.31
C ALA A 23 -5.14 2.70 -0.34
N ARG A 24 -4.39 3.80 -0.20
CA ARG A 24 -4.95 5.15 -0.27
C ARG A 24 -5.51 5.47 -1.66
N GLN A 25 -4.80 5.12 -2.73
CA GLN A 25 -5.32 5.33 -4.08
C GLN A 25 -6.57 4.47 -4.35
N MET A 26 -6.58 3.23 -3.86
CA MET A 26 -7.75 2.35 -4.00
C MET A 26 -8.97 2.95 -3.29
N LEU A 27 -8.78 3.51 -2.09
CA LEU A 27 -9.87 4.19 -1.37
C LEU A 27 -10.47 5.36 -2.15
N TYR A 28 -9.66 6.13 -2.89
CA TYR A 28 -10.15 7.27 -3.67
C TYR A 28 -10.72 6.89 -5.03
N ARG A 29 -10.18 5.86 -5.67
CA ARG A 29 -10.48 5.54 -7.08
C ARG A 29 -11.49 4.41 -7.22
N ASN A 30 -11.37 3.35 -6.41
CA ASN A 30 -12.17 2.13 -6.61
C ASN A 30 -13.68 2.38 -6.41
N ALA A 31 -14.06 3.39 -5.64
CA ALA A 31 -15.47 3.76 -5.46
C ALA A 31 -16.11 4.41 -6.70
N ALA A 32 -15.29 4.90 -7.65
CA ALA A 32 -15.75 5.49 -8.91
C ALA A 32 -15.71 4.49 -10.08
N GLU A 33 -15.24 3.26 -9.86
CA GLU A 33 -15.15 2.26 -10.91
C GLU A 33 -16.55 1.80 -11.39
N PRO A 34 -16.77 1.64 -12.70
CA PRO A 34 -18.07 1.23 -13.24
C PRO A 34 -18.54 -0.15 -12.77
N HIS A 35 -17.61 -1.02 -12.38
CA HIS A 35 -17.89 -2.38 -11.96
C HIS A 35 -16.84 -2.86 -10.93
N PRO A 36 -17.23 -3.62 -9.89
CA PRO A 36 -16.32 -4.09 -8.83
C PRO A 36 -15.15 -4.95 -9.35
N VAL A 37 -15.28 -5.55 -10.54
CA VAL A 37 -14.18 -6.32 -11.16
C VAL A 37 -12.96 -5.45 -11.46
N GLU A 38 -13.14 -4.18 -11.78
CA GLU A 38 -12.02 -3.26 -12.07
C GLU A 38 -11.24 -2.96 -10.79
N ALA A 39 -11.96 -2.64 -9.70
CA ALA A 39 -11.38 -2.52 -8.37
C ALA A 39 -10.65 -3.80 -7.94
N HIS A 40 -11.24 -4.98 -8.19
CA HIS A 40 -10.64 -6.26 -7.86
C HIS A 40 -9.36 -6.56 -8.66
N ARG A 41 -9.29 -6.17 -9.94
CA ARG A 41 -8.08 -6.32 -10.75
C ARG A 41 -6.93 -5.50 -10.18
N ILE A 42 -7.18 -4.24 -9.81
CA ILE A 42 -6.19 -3.38 -9.18
C ILE A 42 -5.72 -3.94 -7.83
N ASP A 43 -6.66 -4.37 -6.99
CA ASP A 43 -6.34 -4.98 -5.69
C ASP A 43 -5.49 -6.25 -5.84
N SER A 44 -5.82 -7.10 -6.82
CA SER A 44 -5.06 -8.32 -7.13
C SER A 44 -3.61 -8.03 -7.53
N LEU A 45 -3.39 -7.01 -8.38
CA LEU A 45 -2.05 -6.54 -8.74
C LEU A 45 -1.33 -5.94 -7.54
N GLY A 46 -2.02 -5.11 -6.74
CA GLY A 46 -1.47 -4.53 -5.52
C GLY A 46 -1.00 -5.60 -4.53
N MET A 47 -1.82 -6.62 -4.28
CA MET A 47 -1.48 -7.77 -3.44
C MET A 47 -0.27 -8.53 -3.99
N PHE A 48 -0.26 -8.84 -5.29
CA PHE A 48 0.85 -9.57 -5.91
C PHE A 48 2.19 -8.84 -5.70
N TYR A 49 2.28 -7.57 -6.10
CA TYR A 49 3.55 -6.83 -6.02
C TYR A 49 3.99 -6.57 -4.58
N THR A 50 3.07 -6.28 -3.67
CA THR A 50 3.42 -6.10 -2.25
C THR A 50 3.87 -7.40 -1.62
N SER A 51 3.29 -8.56 -1.98
CA SER A 51 3.64 -9.87 -1.42
C SER A 51 5.09 -10.29 -1.71
N ILE A 52 5.60 -10.01 -2.92
CA ILE A 52 6.96 -10.38 -3.34
C ILE A 52 8.03 -9.36 -2.91
N ALA A 53 7.60 -8.18 -2.46
CA ALA A 53 8.42 -7.09 -1.94
C ALA A 53 8.32 -7.03 -0.40
N ASP A 54 7.76 -5.94 0.15
CA ASP A 54 7.63 -5.70 1.60
C ASP A 54 6.89 -6.82 2.35
N GLY A 55 6.05 -7.60 1.67
CA GLY A 55 5.38 -8.76 2.24
C GLY A 55 6.35 -9.75 2.88
N LYS A 56 7.56 -9.93 2.32
CA LYS A 56 8.59 -10.79 2.90
C LYS A 56 9.03 -10.31 4.28
N GLU A 57 9.26 -9.01 4.43
CA GLU A 57 9.65 -8.41 5.70
C GLU A 57 8.48 -8.41 6.69
N GLY A 58 7.26 -8.11 6.24
CA GLY A 58 6.06 -8.17 7.09
C GLY A 58 5.84 -9.56 7.69
N VAL A 59 5.95 -10.60 6.87
CA VAL A 59 5.85 -12.01 7.33
C VAL A 59 6.99 -12.36 8.28
N ARG A 60 8.23 -12.00 7.94
CA ARG A 60 9.41 -12.27 8.78
C ARG A 60 9.27 -11.59 10.15
N ALA A 61 8.95 -10.30 10.19
CA ALA A 61 8.80 -9.53 11.42
C ALA A 61 7.67 -10.09 12.30
N PHE A 62 6.57 -10.55 11.69
CA PHE A 62 5.49 -11.24 12.40
C PHE A 62 5.99 -12.54 13.07
N LEU A 63 6.70 -13.39 12.33
CA LEU A 63 7.25 -14.64 12.85
C LEU A 63 8.30 -14.41 13.95
N GLU A 64 9.12 -13.38 13.80
CA GLU A 64 10.17 -12.98 14.76
C GLU A 64 9.63 -12.13 15.92
N LYS A 65 8.34 -11.78 15.92
CA LYS A 65 7.67 -10.94 16.93
C LYS A 65 8.35 -9.59 17.17
N ARG A 66 8.78 -8.93 16.10
CA ARG A 66 9.41 -7.60 16.13
C ARG A 66 8.68 -6.61 15.23
N ALA A 67 9.04 -5.33 15.35
CA ALA A 67 8.60 -4.31 14.41
C ALA A 67 9.19 -4.60 13.01
N PRO A 68 8.41 -4.41 11.93
CA PRO A 68 8.92 -4.55 10.58
C PRO A 68 9.81 -3.37 10.18
N GLU A 69 10.86 -3.66 9.44
CA GLU A 69 11.79 -2.68 8.86
C GLU A 69 11.57 -2.58 7.35
N PHE A 70 10.49 -1.90 6.95
CA PHE A 70 10.19 -1.66 5.54
C PHE A 70 11.19 -0.68 4.91
N GLN A 71 11.86 -1.12 3.85
CA GLN A 71 12.87 -0.32 3.13
C GLN A 71 12.33 0.30 1.84
N SER A 72 11.14 -0.13 1.39
CA SER A 72 10.54 0.38 0.16
C SER A 72 10.18 1.86 0.27
N ARG A 73 10.30 2.56 -0.87
CA ARG A 73 10.04 3.99 -0.99
C ARG A 73 9.00 4.22 -2.07
N VAL A 74 8.01 5.03 -1.75
CA VAL A 74 6.96 5.45 -2.70
C VAL A 74 7.57 6.13 -3.93
N SER A 75 8.68 6.85 -3.79
CA SER A 75 9.33 7.57 -4.90
C SER A 75 9.97 6.68 -5.96
N THR A 76 10.35 5.45 -5.62
CA THR A 76 11.14 4.58 -6.50
C THR A 76 10.55 3.19 -6.71
N ASP A 77 9.77 2.69 -5.74
CA ASP A 77 9.45 1.26 -5.65
C ASP A 77 7.96 0.97 -5.82
N LEU A 78 7.18 1.96 -6.30
CA LEU A 78 5.81 1.71 -6.72
C LEU A 78 5.78 0.75 -7.93
N PRO A 79 4.85 -0.22 -7.98
CA PRO A 79 4.73 -1.15 -9.10
C PRO A 79 4.51 -0.43 -10.44
N LEU A 80 4.97 -1.03 -11.54
CA LEU A 80 4.88 -0.43 -12.88
C LEU A 80 3.44 -0.05 -13.26
N PHE A 81 2.45 -0.90 -12.93
CA PHE A 81 1.03 -0.64 -13.22
C PHE A 81 0.50 0.63 -12.53
N TYR A 82 1.13 1.07 -11.42
CA TYR A 82 0.65 2.19 -10.63
C TYR A 82 0.58 3.47 -11.46
N LYS A 83 1.64 3.79 -12.22
CA LYS A 83 1.71 5.04 -12.99
C LYS A 83 0.61 5.12 -14.04
N GLU A 84 0.37 4.02 -14.74
CA GLU A 84 -0.69 3.92 -15.73
C GLU A 84 -2.06 4.07 -15.07
N TRP A 85 -2.28 3.37 -13.95
CA TRP A 85 -3.54 3.43 -13.21
C TRP A 85 -3.86 4.83 -12.65
N VAL A 86 -2.88 5.56 -12.10
CA VAL A 86 -3.14 6.90 -11.54
C VAL A 86 -3.15 8.02 -12.58
N SER A 87 -2.60 7.78 -13.77
CA SER A 87 -2.60 8.74 -14.88
C SER A 87 -3.72 8.51 -15.88
N GLY A 88 -4.38 7.34 -15.82
CA GLY A 88 -5.59 7.05 -16.57
C GLY A 88 -6.72 8.02 -16.21
N PRO A 89 -7.67 8.25 -17.15
CA PRO A 89 -8.81 9.13 -16.94
C PRO A 89 -9.67 8.75 -15.73
#